data_AF-A0A9E2UX17-F1
#
_entry.id   AF-A0A9E2UX17-F1
#
_cell.length_a   1.000
_cell.length_b   1.000
_cell.length_c   1.000
_cell.angle_alpha   90.00
_cell.angle_beta   90.00
_cell.angle_gamma   90.00
#
_symmetry.space_group_name_H-M   'P 1'
#
loop_
_entity.id
_entity.type
_entity.pdbx_description
1 polymer ?
#
loop_
_entity_poly.entity_id
_entity_poly.type
_entity_poly.pdbx_seq_one_letter_code
_entity_poly.pdbx_strand_id
1 'polypeptide(L)'
;MSLSLYLPLAGNSINILLLFGLGGAVGFLSGLFGVGGGFLMTPLLIMVGIPSTVAAASDSNQIVAASTSGTYAHWRLGNVDFKMGIILIVGGVLGGTLGVYL
;
A
#
# COMPACT_ATOMS: atom_id res chain seq x y z
N MET A 1 -17.74 8.17 23.58
CA MET A 1 -16.26 8.18 23.52
C MET A 1 -15.88 8.40 22.06
N SER A 2 -15.46 9.61 21.67
CA SER A 2 -14.96 9.83 20.31
C SER A 2 -13.62 9.12 20.16
N LEU A 3 -13.60 7.97 19.48
CA LEU A 3 -12.39 7.19 19.14
C LEU A 3 -11.58 7.90 18.03
N SER A 4 -11.26 9.17 18.25
CA SER A 4 -10.51 10.02 17.32
C SER A 4 -9.04 10.05 17.71
N LEU A 5 -8.18 9.62 16.79
CA LEU A 5 -6.73 9.68 16.93
C LEU A 5 -6.20 10.86 16.12
N TYR A 6 -5.45 11.72 16.79
CA TYR A 6 -4.78 12.85 16.15
C TYR A 6 -3.54 12.33 15.41
N LEU A 7 -3.47 12.59 14.09
CA LEU A 7 -2.33 12.25 13.27
C LEU A 7 -1.43 13.49 13.13
N PRO A 8 -0.33 13.60 13.91
CA PRO A 8 0.51 14.79 13.92
C PRO A 8 1.17 15.08 12.56
N LEU A 9 1.41 14.04 11.76
CA LEU A 9 1.94 14.17 10.40
C LEU A 9 0.89 14.65 9.40
N ALA A 10 -0.39 14.30 9.59
CA ALA A 10 -1.48 14.68 8.70
C ALA A 10 -2.18 15.99 9.11
N GLY A 11 -1.94 16.47 10.34
CA GLY A 11 -2.58 17.66 10.91
C GLY A 11 -4.08 17.50 11.22
N ASN A 12 -4.63 16.29 11.08
CA ASN A 12 -6.06 16.00 11.19
C ASN A 12 -6.35 14.89 12.21
N SER A 13 -7.53 14.96 12.83
CA SER A 13 -8.05 13.92 13.73
C SER A 13 -8.95 12.95 12.95
N ILE A 14 -8.59 11.66 12.93
CA ILE A 14 -9.35 10.64 12.20
C ILE A 14 -9.89 9.60 13.18
N ASN A 15 -11.07 9.04 12.88
CA ASN A 15 -11.65 7.97 13.66
C ASN A 15 -10.84 6.67 13.50
N ILE A 16 -10.43 6.07 14.61
CA ILE A 16 -9.69 4.79 14.65
C ILE A 16 -10.45 3.67 13.94
N LEU A 17 -11.77 3.59 14.10
CA LEU A 17 -12.57 2.54 13.46
C LEU A 17 -12.52 2.66 11.94
N LEU A 18 -12.50 3.89 11.41
CA LEU A 18 -12.38 4.14 9.99
C LEU A 18 -11.03 3.68 9.46
N LEU A 19 -9.94 3.97 10.19
CA LEU A 19 -8.58 3.53 9.82
C LEU A 19 -8.45 2.01 9.81
N PHE A 20 -8.96 1.32 10.84
CA PHE A 20 -8.98 -0.14 10.88
C PHE A 20 -9.87 -0.74 9.78
N GLY A 21 -11.03 -0.13 9.51
CA GLY A 21 -11.93 -0.57 8.45
C GLY A 21 -11.31 -0.44 7.05
N LEU A 22 -10.70 0.70 6.77
CA LEU A 22 -9.97 0.95 5.52
C LEU A 22 -8.77 0.01 5.38
N GLY A 23 -7.92 -0.05 6.40
CA GLY A 23 -6.74 -0.92 6.39
C GLY A 23 -7.10 -2.40 6.25
N GLY A 24 -8.15 -2.85 6.93
CA GLY A 24 -8.66 -4.22 6.83
C GLY A 24 -9.25 -4.55 5.46
N ALA A 25 -10.11 -3.67 4.93
CA ALA A 25 -10.72 -3.87 3.61
C ALA A 25 -9.68 -3.86 2.48
N VAL A 26 -8.80 -2.86 2.47
CA VAL A 26 -7.74 -2.74 1.46
C VAL A 26 -6.73 -3.88 1.63
N GLY A 27 -6.35 -4.24 2.86
CA GLY A 27 -5.45 -5.36 3.13
C GLY A 27 -6.01 -6.70 2.65
N PHE A 28 -7.29 -6.95 2.88
CA PHE A 28 -7.98 -8.16 2.41
C PHE A 28 -8.02 -8.22 0.88
N LEU A 29 -8.45 -7.15 0.21
CA LEU A 29 -8.47 -7.07 -1.25
C LEU A 29 -7.07 -7.20 -1.84
N SER A 30 -6.09 -6.50 -1.26
CA SER A 30 -4.69 -6.57 -1.66
C SER A 30 -4.11 -7.98 -1.52
N GLY A 31 -4.45 -8.69 -0.44
CA GLY A 31 -4.04 -10.08 -0.22
C GLY A 31 -4.64 -11.05 -1.22
N LEU A 32 -5.90 -10.84 -1.63
CA LEU A 32 -6.56 -11.65 -2.66
C LEU A 32 -5.94 -11.47 -4.04
N PHE A 33 -5.62 -10.24 -4.43
CA PHE A 33 -5.10 -9.94 -5.76
C PHE A 33 -3.57 -10.00 -5.85
N GLY A 34 -2.85 -9.94 -4.73
CA GLY A 34 -1.39 -9.90 -4.69
C GLY A 34 -0.76 -8.60 -5.21
N VAL A 35 -1.56 -7.55 -5.46
CA VAL A 35 -1.13 -6.30 -6.15
C VAL A 35 -0.56 -5.25 -5.17
N GLY A 36 -0.56 -5.54 -3.86
CA GLY A 36 0.06 -4.65 -2.87
C GLY A 36 -0.82 -3.48 -2.37
N GLY A 37 -2.05 -3.30 -2.85
CA GLY A 37 -3.08 -2.48 -2.19
C GLY A 37 -2.95 -0.97 -2.32
N GLY A 38 -1.79 -0.46 -2.72
CA GLY A 38 -1.54 0.98 -2.70
C GLY A 38 -2.26 1.82 -3.74
N PHE A 39 -2.65 1.20 -4.85
CA PHE A 39 -3.51 1.85 -5.83
C PHE A 39 -4.89 2.21 -5.27
N LEU A 40 -5.33 1.56 -4.18
CA LEU A 40 -6.59 1.86 -3.48
C LEU A 40 -6.35 2.70 -2.23
N MET A 41 -5.35 2.37 -1.41
CA MET A 41 -5.17 3.04 -0.12
C MET A 41 -4.82 4.51 -0.29
N THR A 42 -3.86 4.85 -1.16
CA THR A 42 -3.45 6.25 -1.39
C THR A 42 -4.63 7.16 -1.73
N PRO A 43 -5.46 6.86 -2.76
CA PRO A 43 -6.61 7.71 -3.08
C PRO A 43 -7.68 7.72 -1.97
N LEU A 44 -7.92 6.59 -1.28
CA LEU A 44 -8.87 6.56 -0.16
C LEU A 44 -8.45 7.45 1.00
N LEU A 45 -7.16 7.46 1.37
CA LEU A 45 -6.64 8.35 2.41
C LEU A 45 -6.72 9.82 2.01
N ILE A 46 -6.48 10.14 0.74
CA ILE A 46 -6.63 11.50 0.20
C ILE A 46 -8.11 11.95 0.28
N MET A 47 -9.05 11.07 -0.06
CA MET A 47 -10.49 11.36 0.05
C MET A 47 -10.95 11.62 1.50
N VAL A 48 -10.27 11.01 2.47
CA VAL A 48 -10.51 11.23 3.91
C VAL A 48 -9.85 12.54 4.41
N GLY A 49 -9.09 13.23 3.56
CA GLY A 49 -8.47 14.52 3.89
C GLY A 49 -7.05 14.41 4.43
N ILE A 50 -6.37 13.26 4.25
CA ILE A 50 -4.95 13.15 4.55
C ILE A 50 -4.14 13.82 3.44
N PRO A 51 -3.12 14.65 3.77
CA PRO A 51 -2.22 15.22 2.77
C PRO A 51 -1.61 14.15 1.87
N SER A 52 -1.51 14.43 0.56
CA SER A 52 -1.04 13.47 -0.44
C SER A 52 0.36 12.91 -0.16
N THR A 53 1.26 13.74 0.36
CA THR A 53 2.62 13.34 0.76
C THR A 53 2.61 12.32 1.91
N VAL A 54 1.75 12.52 2.91
CA VAL A 54 1.61 11.62 4.07
C VAL A 54 0.91 10.33 3.67
N ALA A 55 -0.11 10.43 2.81
CA ALA A 55 -0.82 9.28 2.26
C ALA A 55 0.13 8.38 1.46
N ALA A 56 0.88 8.94 0.51
CA ALA A 56 1.82 8.18 -0.31
C ALA A 56 2.96 7.54 0.53
N ALA A 57 3.51 8.28 1.49
CA ALA A 57 4.56 7.75 2.37
C ALA A 57 4.04 6.59 3.23
N SER A 58 2.85 6.74 3.83
CA SER A 58 2.25 5.69 4.69
C SER A 58 1.89 4.45 3.87
N ASP A 59 1.32 4.65 2.69
CA ASP A 59 0.93 3.57 1.79
C ASP A 59 2.12 2.77 1.28
N SER A 60 3.24 3.42 0.92
CA SER A 60 4.43 2.72 0.44
C SER A 60 4.93 1.64 1.43
N ASN A 61 4.91 1.93 2.73
CA ASN A 61 5.26 0.96 3.77
C ASN A 61 4.23 -0.18 3.88
N GLN A 62 2.95 0.15 3.73
CA GLN A 62 1.88 -0.84 3.74
C GLN A 62 1.97 -1.80 2.55
N ILE A 63 2.22 -1.28 1.34
CA ILE A 63 2.41 -2.07 0.13
C ILE A 63 3.53 -3.07 0.33
N VAL A 64 4.68 -2.63 0.85
CA VAL A 64 5.82 -3.54 1.09
C VAL A 64 5.43 -4.69 2.02
N ALA A 65 4.73 -4.40 3.12
CA ALA A 65 4.26 -5.44 4.05
C ALA A 65 3.23 -6.39 3.41
N ALA A 66 2.25 -5.86 2.69
CA ALA A 66 1.19 -6.63 2.03
C ALA A 66 1.74 -7.49 0.88
N SER A 67 2.58 -6.92 0.01
CA SER A 67 3.23 -7.63 -1.09
C SER A 67 4.17 -8.71 -0.56
N THR A 68 4.99 -8.43 0.45
CA THR A 68 5.90 -9.44 1.01
C THR A 68 5.15 -10.62 1.61
N SER A 69 4.06 -10.35 2.35
CA SER A 69 3.23 -11.42 2.93
C SER A 69 2.49 -12.24 1.86
N GLY A 70 1.95 -11.58 0.83
CA GLY A 70 1.32 -12.25 -0.32
C GLY A 70 2.30 -13.09 -1.13
N THR A 71 3.48 -12.54 -1.46
CA THR A 71 4.55 -13.28 -2.13
C THR A 71 5.00 -14.47 -1.30
N TYR A 72 5.15 -14.31 0.03
CA TYR A 72 5.52 -15.42 0.91
C TYR A 72 4.47 -16.55 0.91
N ALA A 73 3.18 -16.20 0.96
CA ALA A 73 2.09 -17.17 0.89
C ALA A 73 2.09 -17.95 -0.43
N HIS A 74 2.23 -17.24 -1.56
CA HIS A 74 2.31 -17.87 -2.89
C HIS A 74 3.61 -18.67 -3.09
N TRP A 75 4.71 -18.25 -2.46
CA TRP A 75 5.99 -18.95 -2.53
C TRP A 75 5.90 -20.33 -1.88
N ARG A 76 5.22 -20.43 -0.72
CA ARG A 76 4.95 -21.74 -0.07
C ARG A 76 4.13 -22.68 -0.95
N LEU A 77 3.34 -22.15 -1.87
CA LEU A 77 2.53 -22.92 -2.82
C LEU A 77 3.29 -23.26 -4.12
N GLY A 78 4.54 -22.81 -4.27
CA GLY A 78 5.34 -23.02 -5.48
C GLY A 78 4.95 -22.13 -6.67
N ASN A 79 4.11 -21.11 -6.45
CA ASN A 79 3.55 -20.27 -7.52
C ASN A 79 4.40 -19.04 -7.85
N VAL A 80 5.59 -18.89 -7.25
CA VAL A 80 6.44 -17.69 -7.42
C VAL A 80 7.56 -17.97 -8.41
N ASP A 81 7.52 -17.28 -9.54
CA ASP A 81 8.62 -17.23 -10.51
C ASP A 81 9.56 -16.07 -10.17
N PHE A 82 10.68 -16.39 -9.51
CA PHE A 82 11.71 -15.41 -9.16
C PHE A 82 12.43 -14.81 -10.37
N LYS A 83 12.51 -15.54 -11.48
CA LYS A 83 13.17 -15.05 -12.70
C LYS A 83 12.33 -13.92 -13.31
N MET A 84 11.03 -14.14 -13.46
CA MET A 84 10.09 -13.08 -13.85
C MET A 84 10.08 -11.94 -12.84
N GLY A 85 10.09 -12.24 -11.53
CA GLY A 85 10.14 -11.23 -10.47
C GLY A 85 11.33 -10.26 -10.61
N ILE A 86 12.54 -10.77 -10.86
CA ILE A 86 13.73 -9.94 -11.06
C ILE A 86 13.60 -9.06 -12.31
N ILE A 87 13.09 -9.60 -13.42
CA ILE A 87 12.89 -8.85 -14.66
C ILE A 87 11.90 -7.69 -14.43
N LEU A 88 10.80 -7.96 -13.71
CA LEU A 88 9.82 -6.94 -13.36
C LEU A 88 10.39 -5.87 -12.44
N ILE A 89 11.24 -6.24 -11.47
CA ILE A 89 11.91 -5.27 -10.58
C ILE A 89 12.81 -4.35 -11.39
N VAL A 90 13.69 -4.91 -12.24
CA VAL A 90 14.62 -4.10 -13.05
C VAL A 90 13.85 -3.19 -14.01
N GLY A 91 12.86 -3.73 -14.72
CA GLY A 91 12.01 -2.95 -15.63
C GLY A 91 11.22 -1.86 -14.90
N GLY A 92 10.67 -2.17 -13.72
CA GLY A 92 9.92 -1.23 -12.90
C GLY A 92 10.77 -0.10 -12.33
N VAL A 93 11.99 -0.40 -11.85
CA VAL A 93 12.91 0.63 -11.34
C VAL A 93 13.37 1.55 -12.47
N LEU A 94 13.80 0.98 -13.61
CA LEU A 94 14.25 1.78 -14.76
C LEU A 94 13.10 2.59 -15.37
N GLY A 95 11.95 1.95 -15.61
CA GLY A 95 10.77 2.60 -16.18
C GLY A 95 10.19 3.67 -15.25
N GLY A 96 10.12 3.39 -13.95
CA GLY A 96 9.62 4.32 -12.94
C GLY A 96 10.54 5.54 -12.77
N THR A 97 11.86 5.32 -12.71
CA THR A 97 12.82 6.43 -12.62
C THR A 97 12.80 7.30 -13.87
N LEU A 98 12.82 6.70 -15.08
CA LEU A 98 12.71 7.46 -16.33
C LEU A 98 11.37 8.21 -16.44
N GLY A 99 10.28 7.59 -15.99
CA GLY A 99 8.95 8.20 -16.00
C GLY A 99 8.82 9.44 -15.10
N VAL A 100 9.63 9.56 -14.03
CA VAL A 100 9.67 10.78 -13.20
C VAL A 100 10.40 11.92 -13.91
N TYR A 101 11.32 11.63 -14.82
CA TYR A 101 12.08 12.63 -15.57
C TYR A 101 11.39 13.11 -16.85
N LEU A 102 10.42 12.35 -17.37
CA LEU A 102 9.61 12.67 -18.56
C LEU A 102 8.39 13.52 -18.18
#